data_AF-A0A356X004-F1
#
_entry.id   AF-A0A356X004-F1
#
_cell.length_a   1.000
_cell.length_b   1.000
_cell.length_c   1.000
_cell.angle_alpha   90.00
_cell.angle_beta   90.00
_cell.angle_gamma   90.00
#
_symmetry.space_group_name_H-M   'P 1'
#
loop_
_entity.id
_entity.type
_entity.pdbx_description
1 polymer ?
#
loop_
_entity_poly.entity_id
_entity_poly.type
_entity_poly.pdbx_seq_one_letter_code
_entity_poly.pdbx_strand_id
1 'polypeptide(L)'
;MESEKIKSTFKYAFGPGLILAAAAIGVSHLVQSTRAGADYGFTLVWAVILASVMKYPFLEFGPGYATATGESLISGYKKLGSWALWIYII
;
A
#
# COMPACT_ATOMS: atom_id res chain seq x y z
N MET A 1 -27.07 21.50 -9.29
CA MET A 1 -25.76 21.44 -9.99
C MET A 1 -25.53 19.98 -10.29
N GLU A 2 -25.73 19.61 -11.56
CA GLU A 2 -25.53 18.26 -12.06
C GLU A 2 -24.07 17.85 -11.79
N SER A 3 -23.87 16.81 -10.98
CA SER A 3 -22.55 16.21 -10.78
C SER A 3 -22.14 15.57 -12.10
N GLU A 4 -21.35 16.28 -12.91
CA GLU A 4 -20.63 15.74 -14.04
C GLU A 4 -19.85 14.50 -13.56
N LYS A 5 -20.37 13.31 -13.86
CA LYS A 5 -19.70 12.04 -13.60
C LYS A 5 -18.44 12.01 -14.45
N ILE A 6 -17.30 12.38 -13.86
CA ILE A 6 -15.99 12.18 -14.47
C ILE A 6 -15.91 10.69 -14.83
N LYS A 7 -15.95 10.37 -16.13
CA LYS A 7 -15.67 9.02 -16.60
C LYS A 7 -14.27 8.67 -16.11
N SER A 8 -14.18 7.76 -15.14
CA SER A 8 -12.92 7.28 -14.58
C SER A 8 -12.12 6.59 -15.68
N THR A 9 -11.34 7.39 -16.41
CA THR A 9 -10.38 6.88 -17.38
C THR A 9 -9.25 6.24 -16.59
N PHE A 10 -8.70 5.14 -17.12
CA PHE A 10 -7.57 4.41 -16.54
C PHE A 10 -6.43 5.31 -16.03
N LYS A 11 -6.19 6.43 -16.73
CA LYS A 11 -5.23 7.48 -16.37
C LYS A 11 -5.47 8.13 -14.99
N TYR A 12 -6.72 8.36 -14.61
CA TYR A 12 -7.07 8.98 -13.32
C TYR A 12 -7.12 7.96 -12.17
N ALA A 13 -7.43 6.70 -12.49
CA ALA A 13 -7.43 5.62 -11.50
C ALA A 13 -6.02 5.23 -11.02
N PHE A 14 -4.99 5.39 -11.86
CA PHE A 14 -3.61 5.01 -11.54
C PHE A 14 -2.89 5.98 -10.59
N GLY A 15 -3.29 7.25 -10.55
CA GLY A 15 -2.60 8.30 -9.80
C GLY A 15 -2.37 7.98 -8.32
N PRO A 16 -3.43 7.65 -7.55
CA PRO A 16 -3.29 7.30 -6.14
C PRO A 16 -2.37 6.09 -5.89
N GLY A 17 -2.44 5.07 -6.77
CA GLY A 17 -1.60 3.89 -6.67
C GLY A 17 -0.11 4.17 -6.90
N LEU A 18 0.22 5.04 -7.85
CA LEU A 18 1.60 5.47 -8.10
C LEU A 18 2.17 6.28 -6.94
N ILE A 19 1.37 7.17 -6.33
CA ILE A 19 1.79 7.94 -5.15
C ILE A 19 2.06 7.00 -3.97
N LEU A 20 1.17 6.03 -3.74
CA LEU A 20 1.35 5.01 -2.70
C LEU A 20 2.62 4.18 -2.94
N ALA A 21 2.87 3.75 -4.18
CA ALA A 21 4.07 2.99 -4.53
C ALA A 21 5.35 3.80 -4.31
N ALA A 22 5.36 5.07 -4.72
CA ALA A 22 6.50 5.98 -4.50
C ALA A 22 6.77 6.21 -3.00
N ALA A 23 5.72 6.38 -2.19
CA ALA A 23 5.85 6.53 -0.74
C ALA A 23 6.34 5.24 -0.05
N ALA A 24 6.00 4.08 -0.60
CA ALA A 24 6.36 2.78 -0.02
C ALA A 24 7.79 2.32 -0.35
N ILE A 25 8.50 2.95 -1.29
CA ILE A 25 9.86 2.58 -1.71
C ILE A 25 10.86 3.59 -1.15
N GLY A 26 11.54 3.21 -0.07
CA GLY A 26 12.60 4.01 0.56
C GLY A 26 14.03 3.59 0.17
N VAL A 27 15.02 4.39 0.58
CA VAL A 27 16.47 4.18 0.32
C VAL A 27 16.94 2.79 0.78
N SER A 28 16.42 2.29 1.89
CA SER A 28 16.77 0.97 2.43
C SER A 28 16.54 -0.16 1.42
N HIS A 29 15.49 -0.06 0.58
CA HIS A 29 15.22 -1.06 -0.45
C HIS A 29 16.26 -1.05 -1.57
N LEU A 30 16.80 0.13 -1.92
CA LEU A 30 17.83 0.26 -2.95
C LEU A 30 19.16 -0.33 -2.46
N VAL A 31 19.55 -0.04 -1.22
CA VAL A 31 20.79 -0.58 -0.63
C VAL A 31 20.67 -2.09 -0.40
N GLN A 32 19.54 -2.58 0.11
CA GLN A 32 19.36 -4.01 0.36
C GLN A 32 19.19 -4.82 -0.93
N SER A 33 18.52 -4.29 -1.96
CA SER A 33 18.36 -5.00 -3.25
C SER A 33 19.69 -5.14 -4.00
N THR A 34 20.52 -4.09 -4.00
CA THR A 34 21.87 -4.15 -4.60
C THR A 34 22.77 -5.12 -3.85
N ARG A 35 22.76 -5.08 -2.51
CA ARG A 35 23.47 -6.06 -1.69
C ARG A 35 22.98 -7.49 -1.93
N ALA A 36 21.67 -7.72 -1.94
CA ALA A 36 21.11 -9.03 -2.20
C ALA A 36 21.48 -9.56 -3.59
N GLY A 37 21.53 -8.67 -4.60
CA GLY A 37 22.00 -9.01 -5.94
C GLY A 37 23.49 -9.35 -5.98
N ALA A 38 24.33 -8.65 -5.20
CA ALA A 38 25.76 -8.95 -5.10
C ALA A 38 26.03 -10.27 -4.36
N ASP A 39 25.32 -10.50 -3.25
CA ASP A 39 25.54 -11.65 -2.38
C ASP A 39 24.91 -12.95 -2.95
N TYR A 40 23.76 -12.86 -3.64
CA TYR A 40 22.96 -14.03 -4.05
C TYR A 40 22.64 -14.09 -5.56
N GLY A 41 23.07 -13.11 -6.35
CA GLY A 41 22.73 -13.02 -7.76
C GLY A 41 21.21 -13.03 -7.99
N PHE A 42 20.75 -13.88 -8.91
CA PHE A 42 19.32 -14.03 -9.22
C PHE A 42 18.59 -15.08 -8.36
N THR A 43 19.28 -15.73 -7.41
CA THR A 43 18.71 -16.83 -6.61
C THR A 43 17.49 -16.39 -5.79
N LEU A 44 17.40 -15.11 -5.42
CA LEU A 44 16.31 -14.56 -4.61
C LEU A 44 15.13 -13.99 -5.43
N VAL A 45 15.15 -14.04 -6.76
CA VAL A 45 14.08 -13.47 -7.59
C VAL A 45 12.71 -14.08 -7.26
N TRP A 46 12.64 -15.39 -7.02
CA TRP A 46 11.39 -16.05 -6.64
C TRP A 46 10.86 -15.52 -5.30
N ALA A 47 11.74 -15.22 -4.34
CA ALA A 47 11.35 -14.68 -3.05
C ALA A 47 10.81 -13.25 -3.19
N VAL A 48 11.37 -12.44 -4.10
CA VAL A 48 10.86 -11.10 -4.41
C VAL A 48 9.47 -11.16 -5.04
N ILE A 49 9.24 -12.10 -5.96
CA ILE A 49 7.91 -12.32 -6.56
C ILE A 49 6.91 -12.72 -5.48
N LEU A 50 7.26 -13.72 -4.65
CA LEU A 50 6.40 -14.19 -3.57
C LEU A 50 6.08 -13.06 -2.57
N ALA A 51 7.09 -12.30 -2.15
CA ALA A 51 6.91 -11.16 -1.26
C ALA A 51 6.01 -10.09 -1.88
N SER A 52 6.12 -9.83 -3.18
CA SER A 52 5.29 -8.85 -3.89
C SER A 52 3.82 -9.28 -3.95
N VAL A 53 3.57 -10.56 -4.26
CA VAL A 53 2.22 -11.16 -4.29
C VAL A 53 1.59 -11.12 -2.90
N MET A 54 2.35 -11.51 -1.86
CA MET A 54 1.85 -11.49 -0.49
C MET A 54 1.63 -10.07 0.03
N LYS A 55 2.45 -9.09 -0.38
CA LYS A 55 2.34 -7.69 0.06
C LYS A 55 1.11 -6.99 -0.52
N TYR A 56 0.76 -7.29 -1.77
CA TYR A 56 -0.31 -6.62 -2.50
C TYR A 56 -1.64 -6.52 -1.73
N PRO A 57 -2.23 -7.60 -1.17
CA PRO A 57 -3.51 -7.49 -0.46
C PRO A 57 -3.46 -6.53 0.71
N PHE A 58 -2.36 -6.51 1.50
CA PHE A 58 -2.21 -5.59 2.62
C PHE A 58 -2.19 -4.12 2.19
N LEU A 59 -1.60 -3.83 1.03
CA LEU A 59 -1.61 -2.49 0.45
C LEU A 59 -2.96 -2.10 -0.13
N GLU A 60 -3.72 -3.06 -0.66
CA GLU A 60 -5.05 -2.84 -1.23
C GLU A 60 -6.10 -2.56 -0.16
N PHE A 61 -6.05 -3.24 0.99
CA PHE A 61 -7.04 -3.08 2.06
C PHE A 61 -7.14 -1.66 2.60
N GLY A 62 -6.04 -0.90 2.65
CA GLY A 62 -6.07 0.46 3.17
C GLY A 62 -6.94 1.42 2.33
N PRO A 63 -6.57 1.65 1.05
CA PRO A 63 -7.40 2.42 0.12
C PRO A 63 -8.78 1.79 -0.11
N GLY A 64 -8.88 0.46 -0.15
CA GLY A 64 -10.14 -0.26 -0.32
C GLY A 64 -11.12 0.02 0.82
N TYR A 65 -10.66 -0.04 2.07
CA TYR A 65 -11.47 0.30 3.24
C TYR A 65 -11.96 1.74 3.21
N ALA A 66 -11.06 2.69 2.91
CA ALA A 66 -11.42 4.11 2.86
C ALA A 66 -12.42 4.43 1.75
N THR A 67 -12.28 3.77 0.60
CA THR A 67 -13.20 3.92 -0.54
C THR A 67 -14.56 3.30 -0.26
N ALA A 68 -14.61 2.14 0.39
CA ALA A 68 -15.86 1.43 0.68
C ALA A 68 -16.65 2.07 1.83
N THR A 69 -15.97 2.61 2.85
CA THR A 69 -16.62 3.14 4.07
C THR A 69 -16.74 4.66 4.10
N GLY A 70 -15.94 5.37 3.29
CA GLY A 70 -15.83 6.82 3.36
C GLY A 70 -15.09 7.34 4.60
N GLU A 71 -14.50 6.45 5.41
CA GLU A 71 -13.79 6.78 6.64
C GLU A 71 -12.29 6.52 6.53
N SER A 72 -11.50 7.24 7.32
CA SER A 72 -10.08 6.93 7.46
C SER A 72 -9.88 5.61 8.22
N LEU A 73 -8.76 4.94 7.99
CA LEU A 73 -8.36 3.74 8.74
C LEU A 73 -8.34 3.99 10.26
N ILE A 74 -7.88 5.17 10.69
CA ILE A 74 -7.85 5.56 12.11
C ILE A 74 -9.26 5.64 12.69
N SER A 75 -10.21 6.20 11.95
CA SER A 75 -11.63 6.18 12.35
C SER A 75 -12.18 4.76 12.43
N GLY A 76 -11.77 3.87 11.52
CA GLY A 76 -12.08 2.44 11.57
C GLY A 76 -11.54 1.75 12.81
N TYR A 77 -10.27 1.96 13.16
CA TYR A 77 -9.68 1.43 14.39
C TYR A 77 -10.40 1.94 15.64
N LYS A 78 -10.81 3.22 15.65
CA LYS A 78 -11.60 3.79 16.75
C LYS A 78 -12.93 3.06 16.94
N LYS A 79 -13.59 2.62 15.86
CA LYS A 79 -14.85 1.85 15.93
C LYS A 79 -14.66 0.46 16.53
N LEU A 80 -13.50 -0.16 16.35
CA LEU A 80 -13.16 -1.45 16.96
C LEU A 80 -12.93 -1.33 18.48
N GLY A 81 -12.65 -0.11 18.96
CA GLY A 81 -12.52 0.25 20.36
C GLY A 81 -11.22 1.01 20.64
N SER A 82 -11.18 1.75 21.75
CA SER A 82 -10.00 2.55 22.13
C SER A 82 -8.73 1.71 22.28
N TRP A 83 -8.85 0.43 22.60
CA TRP A 83 -7.73 -0.51 22.70
C TRP A 83 -6.96 -0.66 21.38
N ALA A 84 -7.67 -0.66 20.23
CA ALA A 84 -7.05 -0.82 18.93
C ALA A 84 -6.22 0.41 18.53
N LEU A 85 -6.65 1.60 18.94
CA LEU A 85 -5.86 2.83 18.78
C LEU A 85 -4.62 2.85 19.68
N TRP A 86 -4.74 2.35 20.91
CA TRP A 86 -3.59 2.27 21.81
C TRP A 86 -2.49 1.35 21.27
N ILE A 87 -2.85 0.23 20.66
CA ILE A 87 -1.87 -0.67 20.00
C ILE A 87 -1.21 0.02 18.80
N TYR A 88 -1.92 0.89 18.07
CA TYR A 88 -1.33 1.61 16.94
C TYR A 88 -0.30 2.68 17.36
N ILE A 89 -0.46 3.26 18.56
CA ILE A 89 0.41 4.34 19.07
C ILE A 89 1.69 3.82 19.72
N ILE A 90 1.62 2.65 20.36
CA ILE A 90 2.73 2.02 21.09
C ILE A 90 3.66 1.28 20.12
#